data_AF-A0A382A5D4-F1
#
_entry.id   AF-A0A382A5D4-F1
#
_cell.length_a   1.000
_cell.length_b   1.000
_cell.length_c   1.000
_cell.angle_alpha   90.00
_cell.angle_beta   90.00
_cell.angle_gamma   90.00
#
_symmetry.space_group_name_H-M   'P 1'
#
loop_
_entity.id
_entity.type
_entity.pdbx_description
1 polymer ?
#
loop_
_entity_poly.entity_id
_entity_poly.type
_entity_poly.pdbx_seq_one_letter_code
_entity_poly.pdbx_strand_id
1 'polypeptide(L)'
;MELASWFHIAVRWAHFVSASVWIGGGIFWLIVLRPAVKKNQSSDHRINENISLEFRSLVDTCLFVLLATGAVMTFDRLTPGTLGVSYLIVLGIKLSLIAVMFYVIRAK
;
A
#
# COMPACT_ATOMS: atom_id res chain seq x y z
N MET A 1 -15.59 25.76 1.27
CA MET A 1 -14.61 25.70 0.16
C MET A 1 -13.22 25.35 0.67
N GLU A 2 -12.73 25.95 1.76
CA GLU A 2 -11.43 25.60 2.38
C GLU A 2 -11.36 24.18 2.97
N LEU A 3 -12.36 23.71 3.71
CA LEU A 3 -12.32 22.39 4.34
C LEU A 3 -12.15 21.22 3.35
N ALA A 4 -12.77 21.34 2.17
CA ALA A 4 -12.67 20.33 1.13
C ALA A 4 -11.26 20.29 0.53
N SER A 5 -10.65 21.44 0.24
CA SER A 5 -9.29 21.49 -0.31
C SER A 5 -8.27 20.91 0.67
N TRP A 6 -8.33 21.28 1.95
CA TRP A 6 -7.49 20.71 3.00
C TRP A 6 -7.68 19.20 3.14
N PHE A 7 -8.91 18.70 3.04
CA PHE A 7 -9.20 17.27 3.03
C PHE A 7 -8.52 16.55 1.85
N HIS A 8 -8.64 17.05 0.62
CA HIS A 8 -8.00 16.43 -0.54
C HIS A 8 -6.46 16.44 -0.45
N ILE A 9 -5.89 17.50 0.13
CA ILE A 9 -4.45 17.58 0.39
C ILE A 9 -4.04 16.48 1.38
N ALA A 10 -4.76 16.36 2.50
CA ALA A 10 -4.50 15.33 3.52
C ALA A 10 -4.61 13.91 2.93
N VAL A 11 -5.65 13.64 2.13
CA VAL A 11 -5.83 12.35 1.43
C VAL A 11 -4.65 12.05 0.52
N ARG A 12 -4.20 13.03 -0.26
CA ARG A 12 -3.07 12.85 -1.18
C ARG A 12 -1.76 12.63 -0.44
N TRP A 13 -1.54 13.35 0.66
CA TRP A 13 -0.39 13.14 1.55
C TRP A 13 -0.40 11.73 2.15
N ALA A 14 -1.53 11.31 2.71
CA ALA A 14 -1.70 9.96 3.26
C ALA A 14 -1.43 8.88 2.19
N HIS A 15 -1.93 9.07 0.97
CA HIS A 15 -1.68 8.16 -0.15
C HIS A 15 -0.17 8.03 -0.46
N PHE A 16 0.55 9.15 -0.58
CA PHE A 16 1.97 9.14 -0.92
C PHE A 16 2.84 8.58 0.20
N VAL A 17 2.56 8.94 1.46
CA VAL A 17 3.28 8.40 2.63
C VAL A 17 3.08 6.90 2.70
N SER A 18 1.83 6.44 2.58
CA SER A 18 1.49 5.02 2.61
C SER A 18 2.13 4.25 1.47
N ALA A 19 2.13 4.79 0.24
CA ALA A 19 2.83 4.21 -0.91
C ALA A 19 4.33 4.07 -0.65
N SER A 20 4.95 5.10 -0.08
CA SER A 20 6.39 5.13 0.20
C SER A 20 6.78 4.11 1.26
N VAL A 21 6.00 4.02 2.35
CA VAL A 21 6.22 3.04 3.42
C VAL A 21 5.97 1.62 2.94
N TRP A 22 4.92 1.39 2.14
CA TRP A 22 4.60 0.06 1.60
C TRP A 22 5.70 -0.46 0.66
N ILE A 23 6.14 0.37 -0.30
CA ILE A 23 7.21 0.00 -1.25
C ILE A 23 8.55 -0.12 -0.52
N GLY A 24 8.93 0.89 0.26
CA GLY A 24 10.20 0.91 0.98
C GLY A 24 10.31 -0.22 2.01
N GLY A 25 9.23 -0.46 2.77
CA GLY A 25 9.12 -1.58 3.69
C GLY A 25 9.24 -2.91 2.96
N GLY A 26 8.52 -3.11 1.85
CA GLY A 26 8.58 -4.35 1.07
C GLY A 26 9.98 -4.66 0.54
N ILE A 27 10.68 -3.65 0.03
CA ILE A 27 12.09 -3.78 -0.42
C ILE A 27 13.00 -4.12 0.77
N PHE A 28 12.88 -3.39 1.89
CA PHE A 28 13.65 -3.65 3.10
C PHE A 28 13.43 -5.07 3.64
N TRP A 29 12.18 -5.53 3.65
CA TRP A 29 11.82 -6.89 4.04
C TRP A 29 12.52 -7.94 3.18
N LEU A 30 12.46 -7.79 1.86
CA LEU A 30 13.02 -8.75 0.91
C LEU A 30 14.55 -8.81 0.94
N ILE A 31 15.20 -7.65 0.99
CA ILE A 31 16.66 -7.52 0.82
C ILE A 31 17.41 -7.65 2.15
N VAL A 32 16.85 -7.10 3.24
CA VAL A 32 17.56 -6.97 4.51
C VAL A 32 17.01 -7.94 5.55
N LEU A 33 15.71 -7.81 5.87
CA LEU A 33 15.17 -8.48 7.05
C LEU A 33 15.00 -9.99 6.85
N ARG A 34 14.44 -10.42 5.72
CA ARG A 34 14.22 -11.84 5.43
C ARG A 34 15.54 -12.63 5.33
N PRO A 35 16.61 -12.16 4.68
CA PRO A 35 17.91 -12.83 4.70
C PRO A 35 18.55 -12.87 6.10
N ALA A 36 18.44 -11.78 6.87
CA ALA A 36 18.98 -11.72 8.23
C ALA A 36 18.32 -12.74 9.17
N VAL A 37 16.99 -12.85 9.13
CA VAL A 37 16.22 -13.84 9.91
C VAL A 37 16.60 -15.27 9.50
N LYS A 38 16.72 -15.53 8.18
CA LYS A 38 17.12 -16.86 7.67
C LYS A 38 18.54 -17.27 8.07
N LYS A 39 19.46 -16.32 8.25
CA LYS A 39 20.84 -16.61 8.65
C LYS A 39 20.97 -16.94 10.13
N ASN A 40 20.08 -16.40 10.97
CA ASN A 40 20.11 -16.51 12.42
C ASN A 40 19.05 -17.49 12.99
N GLN A 41 18.69 -18.54 12.24
CA GLN A 41 17.63 -19.50 12.62
C GLN A 41 17.81 -20.15 14.00
N SER A 42 19.03 -20.16 14.55
CA SER A 42 19.37 -20.69 15.87
C SER A 42 19.16 -19.74 17.05
N SER A 43 18.93 -18.43 16.82
CA SER A 43 18.70 -17.44 17.89
C SER A 43 17.25 -16.95 17.87
N ASP A 44 16.53 -17.23 18.96
CA ASP A 44 15.19 -16.76 19.33
C ASP A 44 14.16 -16.66 18.19
N HIS A 45 13.67 -17.84 17.76
CA HIS A 45 12.58 -17.98 16.79
C HIS A 45 11.36 -17.09 17.09
N ARG A 46 11.01 -16.93 18.38
CA ARG A 46 9.89 -16.11 18.84
C ARG A 46 10.06 -14.61 18.57
N ILE A 47 11.29 -14.09 18.64
CA ILE A 47 11.56 -12.68 18.32
C ILE A 47 11.40 -12.44 16.82
N ASN A 48 11.92 -13.35 15.99
CA ASN A 48 11.79 -13.27 14.54
C ASN A 48 10.34 -13.34 14.07
N GLU A 49 9.52 -14.18 14.71
CA GLU A 49 8.09 -14.29 14.43
C GLU A 49 7.34 -12.99 14.79
N ASN A 50 7.57 -12.46 16.00
CA ASN A 50 6.94 -11.21 16.43
C ASN A 50 7.29 -10.03 15.50
N ILE A 51 8.56 -9.91 15.09
CA ILE A 51 8.98 -8.88 14.13
C ILE A 51 8.25 -9.04 12.79
N SER A 52 8.07 -10.27 12.33
CA SER A 52 7.36 -10.56 11.07
C SER A 52 5.88 -10.19 11.16
N LEU A 53 5.23 -10.46 12.29
CA LEU A 53 3.82 -10.13 12.55
C LEU A 53 3.61 -8.62 12.60
N GLU A 54 4.43 -7.90 13.37
CA GLU A 54 4.38 -6.44 13.47
C GLU A 54 4.63 -5.78 12.10
N PHE A 55 5.64 -6.25 11.37
CA PHE A 55 5.92 -5.77 10.02
C PHE A 55 4.73 -6.00 9.08
N ARG A 56 4.11 -7.18 9.12
CA ARG A 56 2.92 -7.49 8.31
C ARG A 56 1.73 -6.59 8.68
N SER A 57 1.50 -6.34 9.97
CA SER A 57 0.46 -5.42 10.46
C SER A 57 0.64 -4.01 9.89
N LEU A 58 1.88 -3.49 9.87
CA LEU A 58 2.20 -2.19 9.29
C LEU A 58 1.95 -2.15 7.77
N VAL A 59 2.36 -3.20 7.05
CA VAL A 59 2.13 -3.34 5.60
C VAL A 59 0.64 -3.40 5.28
N ASP A 60 -0.14 -4.17 6.04
CA ASP A 60 -1.58 -4.30 5.89
C ASP A 60 -2.29 -2.97 6.15
N THR A 61 -1.86 -2.23 7.18
CA THR A 61 -2.36 -0.88 7.47
C THR A 61 -2.07 0.09 6.33
N CYS A 62 -0.85 0.07 5.79
CA CYS A 62 -0.51 0.89 4.63
C CYS A 62 -1.38 0.51 3.43
N LEU A 63 -1.49 -0.77 3.11
CA LEU A 63 -2.33 -1.23 2.01
C LEU A 63 -3.77 -0.74 2.13
N PHE A 64 -4.36 -0.81 3.32
CA PHE A 64 -5.70 -0.30 3.59
C PHE A 64 -5.80 1.22 3.31
N VAL A 65 -4.85 2.01 3.82
CA VAL A 65 -4.81 3.47 3.59
C VAL A 65 -4.66 3.77 2.09
N LEU A 66 -3.78 3.08 1.38
CA LEU A 66 -3.58 3.19 -0.08
C LEU A 66 -4.88 2.94 -0.86
N LEU A 67 -5.62 1.88 -0.50
CA LEU A 67 -6.88 1.53 -1.14
C LEU A 67 -7.96 2.57 -0.84
N ALA A 68 -8.13 2.94 0.43
CA ALA A 68 -9.15 3.91 0.85
C ALA A 68 -8.91 5.30 0.21
N THR A 69 -7.70 5.82 0.31
CA THR A 69 -7.33 7.12 -0.27
C THR A 69 -7.36 7.08 -1.80
N GLY A 70 -6.96 5.96 -2.41
CA GLY A 70 -7.06 5.74 -3.85
C GLY A 70 -8.51 5.77 -4.35
N ALA A 71 -9.44 5.16 -3.61
CA ALA A 71 -10.86 5.21 -3.92
C ALA A 71 -11.41 6.64 -3.84
N VAL A 72 -11.11 7.38 -2.76
CA VAL A 72 -11.54 8.78 -2.59
C VAL A 72 -11.06 9.66 -3.75
N MET A 73 -9.77 9.59 -4.10
CA MET A 73 -9.22 10.34 -5.23
C MET A 73 -9.84 9.94 -6.58
N THR A 74 -10.34 8.72 -6.69
CA THR A 74 -10.97 8.22 -7.90
C THR A 74 -12.39 8.72 -8.07
N PHE A 75 -13.20 8.68 -7.01
CA PHE A 75 -14.54 9.24 -7.03
C PHE A 75 -14.52 10.75 -7.27
N ASP A 76 -13.57 11.46 -6.67
CA ASP A 76 -13.38 12.90 -6.90
C ASP A 76 -13.20 13.21 -8.40
N ARG A 77 -12.38 12.42 -9.10
CA ARG A 77 -12.12 12.57 -10.55
C ARG A 77 -13.19 12.02 -11.48
N LEU A 78 -14.04 11.10 -11.02
CA LEU A 78 -15.17 10.57 -11.80
C LEU A 78 -16.36 11.54 -11.86
N THR A 79 -16.30 12.64 -11.11
CA THR A 79 -17.28 13.73 -11.19
C THR A 79 -17.29 14.34 -12.62
N PRO A 80 -18.46 14.60 -13.23
CA PRO A 80 -18.56 14.99 -14.64
C PRO A 80 -17.73 16.22 -14.99
N GLY A 81 -16.94 16.14 -16.08
CA GLY A 81 -16.22 17.29 -16.67
C GLY A 81 -14.69 17.26 -16.57
N THR A 82 -14.07 16.27 -15.92
CA THR A 82 -12.59 16.22 -15.73
C THR A 82 -11.93 14.90 -16.18
N LEU A 83 -12.67 14.02 -16.84
CA LEU A 83 -12.22 12.67 -17.22
C LEU A 83 -11.34 12.68 -18.47
N GLY A 84 -10.04 12.47 -18.29
CA GLY A 84 -9.10 12.15 -19.38
C GLY A 84 -8.94 10.64 -19.58
N VAL A 85 -8.85 10.19 -20.83
CA VAL A 85 -8.64 8.77 -21.19
C VAL A 85 -7.39 8.18 -20.51
N SER A 86 -6.32 8.97 -20.38
CA SER A 86 -5.09 8.58 -19.68
C SER A 86 -5.32 8.21 -18.21
N TYR A 87 -6.24 8.91 -17.53
CA TYR A 87 -6.57 8.64 -16.13
C TYR A 87 -7.27 7.28 -15.98
N LEU A 88 -8.22 6.96 -16.87
CA LEU A 88 -8.94 5.68 -16.86
C LEU A 88 -7.99 4.49 -17.11
N ILE A 89 -7.02 4.65 -18.02
CA ILE A 89 -6.01 3.62 -18.29
C ILE A 89 -5.18 3.36 -17.02
N VAL A 90 -4.64 4.40 -16.38
CA VAL A 90 -3.83 4.28 -15.16
C VAL A 90 -4.66 3.66 -14.02
N LEU A 91 -5.92 4.06 -13.87
CA LEU A 91 -6.83 3.50 -12.88
C LEU A 91 -7.07 2.01 -13.12
N GLY A 92 -7.35 1.62 -14.38
CA GLY A 92 -7.57 0.21 -14.76
C GLY A 92 -6.36 -0.67 -14.50
N ILE A 93 -5.16 -0.17 -14.82
CA ILE A 93 -3.89 -0.84 -14.48
C ILE A 93 -3.78 -1.01 -12.97
N LYS A 94 -4.04 0.05 -12.18
CA LYS A 94 -3.94 0.02 -10.72
C LYS A 94 -4.87 -1.03 -10.09
N LEU A 95 -6.13 -1.09 -10.54
CA LEU A 95 -7.10 -2.08 -10.09
C LEU A 95 -6.70 -3.50 -10.48
N SER A 96 -6.18 -3.70 -11.68
CA SER A 96 -5.68 -5.00 -12.15
C SER A 96 -4.52 -5.50 -11.28
N LEU A 97 -3.57 -4.62 -10.96
CA LEU A 97 -2.46 -4.95 -10.04
C LEU A 97 -2.95 -5.35 -8.65
N ILE A 98 -3.92 -4.61 -8.09
CA ILE A 98 -4.50 -4.94 -6.79
C ILE A 98 -5.17 -6.32 -6.83
N ALA A 99 -5.95 -6.61 -7.88
CA ALA A 99 -6.60 -7.91 -8.06
C ALA A 99 -5.59 -9.06 -8.16
N VAL A 100 -4.50 -8.87 -8.92
CA VAL A 100 -3.39 -9.83 -9.01
C VAL A 100 -2.74 -10.03 -7.64
N MET A 101 -2.49 -8.94 -6.89
CA MET A 101 -1.87 -9.03 -5.58
C MET A 101 -2.74 -9.81 -4.59
N PHE A 102 -4.04 -9.55 -4.57
CA PHE A 102 -4.99 -10.32 -3.75
C PHE A 102 -5.05 -11.79 -4.17
N TYR A 103 -5.06 -12.07 -5.47
CA TYR A 103 -5.02 -13.44 -5.97
C TYR A 103 -3.76 -14.17 -5.50
N VAL A 104 -2.59 -13.55 -5.64
CA VAL A 104 -1.30 -14.15 -5.22
C VAL A 104 -1.23 -14.39 -3.71
N ILE A 105 -1.74 -13.47 -2.89
CA ILE A 105 -1.74 -13.61 -1.43
C ILE A 105 -2.69 -14.73 -0.97
N ARG A 106 -3.85 -14.89 -1.63
CA ARG A 106 -4.89 -15.85 -1.24
C ARG A 106 -4.75 -17.24 -1.89
N ALA A 107 -3.94 -17.35 -2.94
CA ALA A 107 -3.63 -18.62 -3.62
C ALA A 107 -2.46 -19.40 -2.97
N LYS A 108 -1.92 -18.91 -1.85
CA LYS A 108 -1.00 -19.63 -0.96
C LYS A 108 -1.68 -19.93 0.36
#